data_AF-A0AAE3FKE9-F1
#
_entry.id   AF-A0AAE3FKE9-F1
#
_cell.length_a   1.000
_cell.length_b   1.000
_cell.length_c   1.000
_cell.angle_alpha   90.00
_cell.angle_beta   90.00
_cell.angle_gamma   90.00
#
_symmetry.space_group_name_H-M   'P 1'
#
loop_
_entity.id
_entity.type
_entity.pdbx_description
1 polymer ?
#
loop_
_entity_poly.entity_id
_entity_poly.type
_entity_poly.pdbx_seq_one_letter_code
_entity_poly.pdbx_strand_id
1 'polypeptide(L)'
;MDDSLWYAIRLAEVGKPLMAMLVIKEYVSDKVGDLKTKEISKECKDLLQAILSSPSLNDESWRVFVPAIPPEEIRSIAIRVSECVGSI
;
A
#
# COMPACT_ATOMS: atom_id res chain seq x y z
N MET A 1 0.26 -13.90 -3.20
CA MET A 1 -0.20 -12.59 -2.66
C MET A 1 -0.74 -12.75 -1.24
N ASP A 2 -0.31 -11.90 -0.31
CA ASP A 2 -0.64 -11.95 1.13
C ASP A 2 -2.11 -11.58 1.45
N ASP A 3 -2.68 -12.16 2.50
CA ASP A 3 -4.06 -11.92 2.94
C ASP A 3 -4.34 -10.45 3.27
N SER A 4 -3.35 -9.73 3.80
CA SER A 4 -3.46 -8.30 4.15
C SER A 4 -3.70 -7.45 2.90
N LEU A 5 -3.02 -7.78 1.80
CA LEU A 5 -3.17 -7.08 0.51
C LEU A 5 -4.52 -7.41 -0.15
N TRP A 6 -4.99 -8.66 -0.04
CA TRP A 6 -6.35 -9.01 -0.46
C TRP A 6 -7.42 -8.23 0.33
N TYR A 7 -7.22 -8.09 1.64
CA TYR A 7 -8.12 -7.33 2.49
C TYR A 7 -8.14 -5.84 2.12
N ALA A 8 -6.97 -5.25 1.84
CA ALA A 8 -6.88 -3.87 1.35
C ALA A 8 -7.67 -3.66 0.04
N ILE A 9 -7.57 -4.59 -0.91
CA ILE A 9 -8.34 -4.52 -2.17
C ILE A 9 -9.85 -4.51 -1.89
N ARG A 10 -10.34 -5.40 -1.02
CA ARG A 10 -11.76 -5.44 -0.66
C ARG A 10 -12.22 -4.15 0.03
N LEU A 11 -11.39 -3.57 0.89
CA LEU A 11 -11.68 -2.29 1.53
C LEU A 11 -11.86 -1.17 0.50
N ALA A 12 -11.01 -1.12 -0.52
CA ALA A 12 -11.14 -0.15 -1.61
C ALA A 12 -12.46 -0.33 -2.37
N GLU A 13 -12.82 -1.58 -2.71
CA GLU A 13 -14.04 -1.92 -3.45
C GLU A 13 -15.33 -1.53 -2.71
N VAL A 14 -15.32 -1.58 -1.37
CA VAL A 14 -16.47 -1.15 -0.54
C VAL A 14 -16.43 0.33 -0.17
N GLY A 15 -15.61 1.14 -0.86
CA GLY A 15 -15.55 2.59 -0.70
C GLY A 15 -14.77 3.05 0.54
N LYS A 16 -13.81 2.26 1.02
CA LYS A 16 -12.91 2.60 2.15
C LYS A 16 -11.44 2.75 1.70
N PRO A 17 -11.12 3.71 0.81
CA PRO A 17 -9.79 3.86 0.23
C PRO A 17 -8.70 4.22 1.26
N LEU A 18 -9.01 5.07 2.24
CA LEU A 18 -8.08 5.39 3.32
C LEU A 18 -7.67 4.14 4.10
N MET A 19 -8.67 3.35 4.53
CA MET A 19 -8.41 2.11 5.28
C MET A 19 -7.58 1.13 4.45
N ALA A 20 -7.88 1.00 3.16
CA ALA A 20 -7.10 0.17 2.25
C ALA A 20 -5.62 0.61 2.19
N MET A 21 -5.36 1.91 2.02
CA MET A 21 -4.00 2.44 1.99
C MET A 21 -3.27 2.31 3.32
N LEU A 22 -3.96 2.44 4.45
CA LEU A 22 -3.39 2.20 5.78
C LEU A 22 -2.96 0.73 5.95
N VAL A 23 -3.79 -0.22 5.52
CA VAL A 23 -3.44 -1.65 5.54
C VAL A 23 -2.24 -1.95 4.64
N ILE A 24 -2.18 -1.35 3.44
CA ILE A 24 -1.01 -1.49 2.54
C ILE A 24 0.25 -0.93 3.22
N LYS A 25 0.15 0.23 3.86
CA LYS A 25 1.28 0.85 4.57
C LYS A 25 1.77 0.00 5.73
N GLU A 26 0.86 -0.55 6.54
CA GLU A 26 1.18 -1.47 7.63
C GLU A 26 1.89 -2.72 7.10
N TYR A 27 1.33 -3.34 6.06
CA TYR A 27 1.96 -4.47 5.39
C TYR A 27 3.38 -4.18 4.91
N VAL A 28 3.59 -3.03 4.24
CA VAL A 28 4.93 -2.63 3.79
C VAL A 28 5.87 -2.41 4.97
N SER A 29 5.40 -1.78 6.05
CA SER A 29 6.20 -1.54 7.26
C SER A 29 6.70 -2.84 7.87
N ASP A 30 5.85 -3.85 7.95
CA ASP A 30 6.20 -5.16 8.50
C ASP A 30 7.20 -5.91 7.62
N LYS A 31 7.06 -5.82 6.28
CA LYS A 31 7.92 -6.54 5.34
C LYS A 31 9.24 -5.83 5.02
N VAL A 32 9.32 -4.50 5.17
CA VAL A 32 10.53 -3.75 4.81
C VAL A 32 11.76 -4.17 5.63
N GLY A 33 11.55 -4.61 6.87
CA GLY A 33 12.63 -5.15 7.71
C GLY A 33 13.30 -6.37 7.09
N ASP A 34 12.49 -7.28 6.53
CA ASP A 34 12.93 -8.53 5.91
C ASP A 34 13.59 -8.31 4.53
N LEU A 35 13.34 -7.16 3.89
CA LEU A 35 13.88 -6.83 2.57
C LEU A 35 15.28 -6.22 2.60
N LYS A 36 15.82 -5.82 3.77
CA LYS A 36 17.12 -5.15 3.88
C LYS A 36 18.30 -5.95 3.31
N THR A 37 18.16 -7.26 3.21
CA THR A 37 19.19 -8.18 2.70
C THR A 37 18.95 -8.62 1.25
N LYS A 38 17.82 -8.22 0.63
CA LYS A 38 17.47 -8.59 -0.75
C LYS A 38 17.82 -7.46 -1.72
N GLU A 39 18.34 -7.83 -2.87
CA GLU A 39 18.48 -6.91 -4.00
C GLU A 39 17.08 -6.66 -4.61
N ILE A 40 16.53 -5.48 -4.34
CA ILE A 40 15.27 -5.01 -4.95
C ILE A 40 15.55 -3.87 -5.92
N SER A 41 14.75 -3.79 -6.99
CA SER A 41 14.90 -2.75 -8.01
C SER A 41 14.69 -1.35 -7.42
N LYS A 42 15.25 -0.33 -8.08
CA LYS A 42 15.07 1.07 -7.68
C LYS A 42 13.58 1.44 -7.63
N GLU A 43 12.81 1.01 -8.62
CA GLU A 43 11.36 1.25 -8.67
C GLU A 43 10.63 0.70 -7.44
N CYS A 44 10.99 -0.50 -6.98
CA CYS A 44 10.42 -1.08 -5.78
C CYS A 44 10.84 -0.32 -4.51
N LYS A 45 12.10 0.12 -4.42
CA LYS A 45 12.55 0.96 -3.30
C LYS A 45 11.75 2.26 -3.25
N ASP A 46 11.62 2.94 -4.38
CA ASP A 46 10.92 4.22 -4.49
C ASP A 46 9.42 4.06 -4.13
N LEU A 47 8.76 3.00 -4.62
CA LEU A 47 7.36 2.71 -4.28
C LEU A 47 7.16 2.44 -2.79
N LEU A 48 7.93 1.51 -2.22
CA LEU A 48 7.79 1.13 -0.81
C LEU A 48 8.09 2.34 0.09
N GLN A 49 9.08 3.15 -0.26
CA GLN A 49 9.42 4.36 0.48
C GLN A 49 8.33 5.43 0.35
N ALA A 50 7.70 5.60 -0.81
CA ALA A 50 6.58 6.52 -0.98
C ALA A 50 5.38 6.12 -0.12
N ILE A 51 5.05 4.83 -0.05
CA ILE A 51 3.97 4.30 0.80
C ILE A 51 4.27 4.57 2.29
N LEU A 52 5.49 4.29 2.74
CA LEU A 52 5.88 4.53 4.13
C LEU A 52 5.90 6.01 4.51
N SER A 53 6.27 6.86 3.55
CA SER A 53 6.30 8.32 3.72
C SER A 53 4.92 8.97 3.65
N SER A 54 3.88 8.23 3.27
CA SER A 54 2.53 8.78 3.26
C SER A 54 2.13 9.17 4.69
N PRO A 55 1.60 10.37 4.93
CA PRO A 55 1.13 10.73 6.25
C PRO A 55 -0.03 9.81 6.66
N SER A 56 -0.08 9.43 7.93
CA SER A 56 -1.26 8.79 8.50
C SER A 56 -2.30 9.89 8.75
N LEU A 57 -3.23 10.04 7.80
CA LEU A 57 -4.31 11.02 7.90
C LEU A 57 -5.55 10.39 8.56
N ASN A 58 -6.31 11.20 9.28
CA ASN A 58 -7.66 10.83 9.69
C ASN A 58 -8.65 10.98 8.52
N ASP A 59 -9.86 10.44 8.66
CA ASP A 59 -10.91 10.46 7.63
C ASP A 59 -11.21 11.86 7.09
N GLU A 60 -11.21 12.88 7.96
CA GLU A 60 -11.50 14.26 7.58
C GLU A 60 -10.39 14.84 6.71
N SER A 61 -9.13 14.67 7.14
CA SER A 61 -7.96 15.14 6.40
C SER A 61 -7.81 14.40 5.08
N TRP A 62 -8.08 13.10 5.04
CA TRP A 62 -7.96 12.31 3.82
C TRP A 62 -8.90 12.82 2.72
N ARG A 63 -10.16 13.12 3.05
CA ARG A 63 -11.14 13.64 2.08
C ARG A 63 -10.75 15.00 1.51
N VAL A 64 -10.01 15.81 2.27
CA VAL A 64 -9.61 17.17 1.87
C VAL A 64 -8.33 17.15 1.05
N PHE A 65 -7.34 16.35 1.46
CA PHE A 65 -5.98 16.43 0.92
C PHE A 65 -5.65 15.35 -0.11
N VAL A 66 -6.42 14.26 -0.15
CA VAL A 66 -6.17 13.15 -1.08
C VAL A 66 -7.27 13.14 -2.13
N PRO A 67 -6.93 13.32 -3.43
CA PRO A 67 -7.89 13.12 -4.51
C PRO A 67 -8.58 11.77 -4.38
N ALA A 68 -9.84 11.66 -4.78
CA ALA A 68 -10.53 10.38 -4.74
C ALA A 68 -9.76 9.35 -5.59
N ILE A 69 -9.12 8.38 -4.91
CA ILE A 69 -8.36 7.30 -5.55
C ILE A 69 -9.35 6.20 -5.94
N PRO A 70 -9.46 5.85 -7.22
CA PRO A 70 -10.31 4.76 -7.67
C PRO A 70 -9.87 3.40 -7.10
N PRO A 71 -10.80 2.45 -6.85
CA PRO A 71 -10.44 1.13 -6.34
C PRO A 71 -9.44 0.36 -7.21
N GLU A 72 -9.46 0.55 -8.54
CA GLU A 72 -8.52 -0.06 -9.48
C GLU A 72 -7.08 0.43 -9.28
N GLU A 73 -6.88 1.68 -8.89
CA GLU A 73 -5.55 2.22 -8.59
C GLU A 73 -5.01 1.60 -7.31
N ILE A 74 -5.83 1.50 -6.26
CA ILE A 74 -5.44 0.86 -5.00
C ILE A 74 -5.11 -0.62 -5.22
N ARG A 75 -5.91 -1.32 -6.04
CA ARG A 75 -5.61 -2.70 -6.46
C ARG A 75 -4.25 -2.80 -7.16
N SER A 76 -3.98 -1.88 -8.08
CA SER A 76 -2.71 -1.86 -8.82
C SER A 76 -1.51 -1.63 -7.88
N ILE A 77 -1.67 -0.73 -6.90
CA ILE A 77 -0.67 -0.50 -5.84
C ILE A 77 -0.46 -1.78 -5.03
N ALA A 78 -1.52 -2.44 -4.56
CA ALA A 78 -1.42 -3.66 -3.74
C ALA A 78 -0.71 -4.80 -4.49
N ILE A 79 -1.03 -5.00 -5.77
CA ILE A 79 -0.35 -6.00 -6.62
C ILE A 79 1.13 -5.65 -6.74
N ARG A 80 1.46 -4.40 -7.10
CA ARG A 80 2.86 -3.98 -7.28
C ARG A 80 3.67 -4.10 -5.99
N VAL A 81 3.06 -3.81 -4.84
CA VAL A 81 3.66 -4.04 -3.53
C VAL A 81 3.97 -5.52 -3.33
N SER A 82 3.00 -6.41 -3.59
CA SER A 82 3.18 -7.87 -3.49
C SER A 82 4.36 -8.37 -4.34
N GLU A 83 4.50 -7.84 -5.55
CA GLU A 83 5.62 -8.14 -6.45
C GLU A 83 6.96 -7.67 -5.84
N CYS A 84 7.00 -6.43 -5.34
CA CYS A 84 8.21 -5.83 -4.78
C CYS A 84 8.70 -6.51 -3.49
N VAL A 85 7.79 -7.03 -2.65
CA VAL A 85 8.17 -7.79 -1.45
C VAL A 85 8.46 -9.27 -1.75
N GLY A 86 8.24 -9.74 -2.99
CA GLY A 86 8.46 -11.12 -3.40
C GLY A 86 7.45 -12.11 -2.81
N SER A 87 6.19 -11.68 -2.61
CA SER A 87 5.10 -12.50 -2.06
C SER A 87 4.08 -12.93 -3.12
N ILE A 88 4.53 -13.12 -4.37
CA ILE A 88 3.69 -13.64 -5.46
C ILE A 88 3.48 -15.14 -5.26
#